data_AF-A0A512N4M9-F1
#
_entry.id   AF-A0A512N4M9-F1
#
_cell.length_a   1.000
_cell.length_b   1.000
_cell.length_c   1.000
_cell.angle_alpha   90.00
_cell.angle_beta   90.00
_cell.angle_gamma   90.00
#
_symmetry.space_group_name_H-M   'P 1'
#
loop_
_entity.id
_entity.type
_entity.pdbx_description
1 polymer ?
#
loop_
_entity_poly.entity_id
_entity_poly.type
_entity_poly.pdbx_seq_one_letter_code
_entity_poly.pdbx_strand_id
1 'polypeptide(L)'
;MYQQEVTTLIEAANQLISRREPAAALREWRMLFVDFLDAKHGMAEAMDTLIGGPEPLYSKTPHRLDVPIRVLVAGEVEAGVFRDDIELHDLLRALAGVAHVRPSKSWKRSAVRMIDLLLNGLQVKPKVKAGAQRP
;
A
#
# COMPACT_ATOMS: atom_id res chain seq x y z
N MET A 1 14.08 16.46 0.78
CA MET A 1 14.05 15.10 1.35
C MET A 1 12.73 14.40 1.06
N TYR A 2 11.60 14.82 1.66
CA TYR A 2 10.29 14.16 1.45
C TYR A 2 9.86 13.93 -0.02
N GLN A 3 9.96 14.96 -0.88
CA GLN A 3 9.61 14.80 -2.31
C GLN A 3 10.54 13.85 -3.07
N GLN A 4 11.78 13.69 -2.60
CA GLN A 4 12.73 12.74 -3.17
C GLN A 4 12.38 11.31 -2.75
N GLU A 5 12.00 11.09 -1.49
CA GLU A 5 11.45 9.80 -1.02
C GLU A 5 10.23 9.36 -1.85
N VAL A 6 9.33 10.29 -2.17
CA VAL A 6 8.17 10.02 -3.04
C VAL A 6 8.61 9.59 -4.44
N THR A 7 9.56 10.29 -5.04
CA THR A 7 10.08 9.94 -6.38
C THR A 7 10.77 8.58 -6.36
N THR A 8 11.62 8.31 -5.36
CA THR A 8 12.30 7.02 -5.20
C THR A 8 11.31 5.87 -5.03
N LEU A 9 10.24 6.05 -4.25
CA LEU A 9 9.19 5.04 -4.10
C LEU A 9 8.48 4.72 -5.43
N ILE A 10 8.18 5.75 -6.23
CA ILE A 10 7.53 5.59 -7.55
C ILE A 10 8.46 4.85 -8.52
N GLU A 11 9.72 5.25 -8.59
CA GLU A 11 10.72 4.59 -9.45
C GLU A 11 10.91 3.12 -9.06
N ALA A 12 11.00 2.83 -7.76
CA ALA A 12 11.12 1.47 -7.27
C ALA A 12 9.88 0.64 -7.60
N ALA A 13 8.66 1.20 -7.47
CA ALA A 13 7.44 0.53 -7.87
C ALA A 13 7.44 0.16 -9.37
N ASN A 14 7.83 1.09 -10.23
CA ASN A 14 7.93 0.85 -11.68
C ASN A 14 8.98 -0.23 -12.02
N GLN A 15 10.10 -0.26 -11.31
CA GLN A 15 11.10 -1.31 -11.48
C GLN A 15 10.59 -2.68 -11.03
N LEU A 16 9.80 -2.75 -9.96
CA LEU A 16 9.20 -4.00 -9.50
C LEU A 16 8.19 -4.54 -10.50
N ILE A 17 7.30 -3.67 -10.99
CA ILE A 17 6.29 -4.00 -12.01
C ILE A 17 6.95 -4.56 -13.28
N SER A 18 8.07 -3.98 -13.72
CA SER A 18 8.73 -4.40 -14.97
C SER A 18 9.57 -5.67 -14.87
N ARG A 19 9.95 -6.10 -13.66
CA ARG A 19 10.94 -7.17 -13.46
C ARG A 19 10.40 -8.41 -12.77
N ARG A 20 9.19 -8.36 -12.21
CA ARG A 20 8.66 -9.44 -11.38
C ARG A 20 7.21 -9.75 -11.74
N GLU A 21 6.84 -10.99 -11.48
CA GLU A 21 5.42 -11.39 -11.47
C GLU A 21 4.62 -10.49 -10.52
N PRO A 22 3.36 -10.16 -10.86
CA PRO A 22 2.52 -9.23 -10.11
C PRO A 22 2.55 -9.46 -8.58
N ALA A 23 2.46 -10.72 -8.15
CA ALA A 23 2.36 -11.05 -6.73
C ALA A 23 3.68 -10.80 -5.98
N ALA A 24 4.81 -11.03 -6.65
CA ALA A 24 6.12 -10.73 -6.10
C ALA A 24 6.38 -9.22 -6.07
N ALA A 25 5.99 -8.50 -7.15
CA ALA A 25 6.09 -7.05 -7.22
C ALA A 25 5.28 -6.37 -6.10
N LEU A 26 4.04 -6.80 -5.87
CA LEU A 26 3.17 -6.26 -4.83
C LEU A 26 3.70 -6.53 -3.41
N ARG A 27 4.26 -7.72 -3.18
CA ARG A 27 4.88 -8.08 -1.89
C ARG A 27 6.07 -7.19 -1.56
N GLU A 28 6.94 -6.92 -2.53
CA GLU A 28 8.10 -6.05 -2.35
C GLU A 28 7.70 -4.58 -2.25
N TRP A 29 6.75 -4.13 -3.08
CA TRP A 29 6.24 -2.77 -3.05
C TRP A 29 5.66 -2.41 -1.68
N ARG A 30 4.94 -3.35 -1.04
CA ARG A 30 4.42 -3.18 0.33
C ARG A 30 5.51 -2.82 1.32
N MET A 31 6.67 -3.49 1.26
CA MET A 31 7.78 -3.21 2.20
C MET A 31 8.32 -1.80 1.99
N LEU A 32 8.53 -1.41 0.72
CA LEU A 32 8.98 -0.06 0.36
C LEU A 32 7.97 1.02 0.79
N PHE A 33 6.67 0.74 0.63
CA PHE A 33 5.62 1.66 1.05
C PHE A 33 5.63 1.87 2.57
N VAL A 34 5.80 0.81 3.36
CA VAL A 34 5.91 0.93 4.83
C VAL A 34 7.16 1.70 5.24
N ASP A 35 8.29 1.46 4.60
CA ASP A 35 9.52 2.23 4.87
C ASP A 35 9.35 3.71 4.54
N PHE A 36 8.68 4.03 3.43
CA PHE A 36 8.30 5.40 3.08
C PHE A 36 7.39 6.03 4.15
N LEU A 37 6.38 5.32 4.65
CA LEU A 37 5.50 5.83 5.71
C LEU A 37 6.26 6.12 7.00
N ASP A 38 7.17 5.24 7.39
CA ASP A 38 7.99 5.44 8.59
C ASP A 38 8.90 6.66 8.45
N ALA A 39 9.57 6.82 7.31
CA ALA A 39 10.36 8.01 7.01
C ALA A 39 9.50 9.28 7.03
N LYS A 40 8.30 9.23 6.44
CA LYS A 40 7.33 10.34 6.48
C LYS A 40 6.96 10.71 7.92
N HIS A 41 6.68 9.73 8.77
CA HIS A 41 6.33 9.99 10.16
C HIS A 41 7.47 10.61 10.96
N GLY A 42 8.70 10.11 10.81
CA GLY A 42 9.87 10.71 11.44
C GLY A 42 10.10 12.16 10.99
N MET A 43 9.87 12.46 9.71
CA MET A 43 9.92 13.84 9.21
C MET A 43 8.80 14.70 9.80
N ALA A 44 7.58 14.19 9.88
CA ALA A 44 6.44 14.93 10.44
C ALA A 44 6.68 15.29 11.91
N GLU A 45 7.19 14.35 12.71
CA GLU A 45 7.56 14.58 14.12
C GLU A 45 8.68 15.63 14.26
N ALA A 46 9.72 15.54 13.43
CA ALA A 46 10.79 16.54 13.40
C ALA A 46 10.27 17.94 13.03
N MET A 47 9.37 18.04 12.04
CA MET A 47 8.79 19.31 11.60
C MET A 47 7.80 19.91 12.61
N ASP A 48 7.02 19.09 13.29
CA ASP A 48 6.13 19.52 14.37
C ASP A 48 6.94 20.14 15.52
N THR A 49 8.07 19.50 15.85
CA THR A 49 9.01 19.97 16.89
C THR A 49 9.75 21.26 16.50
N LEU A 50 10.10 21.43 15.22
CA LEU A 50 10.97 22.51 14.76
C LEU A 50 10.23 23.75 14.23
N ILE A 51 9.05 23.60 13.62
CA ILE A 51 8.45 24.67 12.78
C ILE A 51 6.91 24.75 12.87
N GLY A 52 6.25 24.00 13.76
CA GLY A 52 4.80 24.14 14.00
C GLY A 52 3.88 23.48 12.96
N GLY A 53 4.39 22.56 12.13
CA GLY A 53 3.57 21.63 11.35
C GLY A 53 3.90 21.54 9.85
N PRO A 54 3.48 20.45 9.16
CA PRO A 54 3.97 20.13 7.81
C PRO A 54 3.00 20.41 6.63
N GLU A 55 1.90 21.14 6.83
CA GLU A 55 0.75 21.23 5.91
C GLU A 55 1.07 21.42 4.40
N PRO A 56 1.97 22.33 3.97
CA PRO A 56 2.20 22.56 2.55
C PRO A 56 2.92 21.41 1.83
N LEU A 57 3.79 20.68 2.53
CA LEU A 57 4.71 19.70 1.95
C LEU A 57 4.06 18.38 1.56
N TYR A 58 2.96 18.02 2.23
CA TYR A 58 2.30 16.72 2.09
C TYR A 58 1.10 16.72 1.14
N SER A 59 0.61 17.89 0.74
CA SER A 59 -0.63 18.08 -0.03
C SER A 59 -0.63 17.47 -1.45
N LYS A 60 0.53 17.33 -2.10
CA LYS A 60 0.65 16.85 -3.50
C LYS A 60 1.04 15.37 -3.66
N THR A 61 1.37 14.69 -2.57
CA THR A 61 1.89 13.31 -2.61
C THR A 61 0.87 12.23 -2.94
N PRO A 62 -0.37 12.26 -2.40
CA PRO A 62 -1.33 11.18 -2.61
C PRO A 62 -1.54 10.86 -4.10
N HIS A 63 -1.70 11.90 -4.92
CA HIS A 63 -1.97 11.75 -6.35
C HIS A 63 -0.85 11.07 -7.15
N ARG A 64 0.40 11.18 -6.71
CA ARG A 64 1.55 10.58 -7.41
C ARG A 64 1.74 9.09 -7.08
N LEU A 65 1.28 8.64 -5.92
CA LEU A 65 1.39 7.24 -5.48
C LEU A 65 0.22 6.37 -5.97
N ASP A 66 -0.86 7.00 -6.44
CA ASP A 66 -2.03 6.28 -6.96
C ASP A 66 -1.69 5.40 -8.16
N VAL A 67 -0.91 5.90 -9.12
CA VAL A 67 -0.66 5.20 -10.40
C VAL A 67 0.06 3.86 -10.21
N PRO A 68 1.19 3.76 -9.49
CA PRO A 68 1.89 2.48 -9.35
C PRO A 68 1.07 1.44 -8.59
N ILE A 69 0.33 1.86 -7.55
CA ILE A 69 -0.57 0.98 -6.79
C ILE A 69 -1.65 0.43 -7.70
N ARG A 70 -2.23 1.30 -8.54
CA ARG A 70 -3.28 0.91 -9.46
C ARG A 70 -2.82 -0.16 -10.44
N VAL A 71 -1.62 0.01 -11.00
CA VAL A 71 -1.03 -0.96 -11.93
C VAL A 71 -0.76 -2.31 -11.26
N LEU A 72 -0.18 -2.32 -10.06
CA LEU A 72 0.09 -3.56 -9.32
C LEU A 72 -1.19 -4.35 -9.01
N VAL A 73 -2.24 -3.65 -8.56
CA VAL A 73 -3.51 -4.27 -8.19
C VAL A 73 -4.29 -4.72 -9.42
N ALA A 74 -4.29 -3.93 -10.50
CA ALA A 74 -4.93 -4.33 -11.76
C ALA A 74 -4.31 -5.63 -12.32
N GLY A 75 -2.98 -5.77 -12.26
CA GLY A 75 -2.31 -7.01 -12.68
C GLY A 75 -2.74 -8.24 -11.89
N GLU A 76 -2.99 -8.11 -10.58
CA GLU A 76 -3.50 -9.21 -9.74
C GLU A 76 -4.97 -9.56 -10.03
N VAL A 77 -5.78 -8.57 -10.39
CA VAL A 77 -7.17 -8.78 -10.83
C VAL A 77 -7.20 -9.50 -12.18
N GLU A 78 -6.39 -9.06 -13.15
CA GLU A 78 -6.25 -9.72 -14.46
C GLU A 78 -5.73 -11.16 -14.34
N ALA A 79 -4.84 -11.42 -13.39
CA ALA A 79 -4.34 -12.75 -13.08
C ALA A 79 -5.37 -13.64 -12.35
N GLY A 80 -6.55 -13.11 -11.99
CA GLY A 80 -7.59 -13.83 -11.25
C GLY A 80 -7.21 -14.14 -9.79
N VAL A 81 -6.18 -13.49 -9.26
CA VAL A 81 -5.74 -13.64 -7.86
C VAL A 81 -6.58 -12.77 -6.94
N PHE A 82 -6.91 -11.54 -7.39
CA PHE A 82 -7.76 -10.61 -6.66
C PHE A 82 -9.19 -10.55 -7.22
N ARG A 83 -10.15 -10.35 -6.31
CA ARG A 83 -11.54 -10.04 -6.62
C ARG A 83 -11.64 -8.69 -7.33
N ASP A 84 -12.57 -8.57 -8.27
CA ASP A 84 -12.79 -7.40 -9.14
C ASP A 84 -13.94 -6.50 -8.66
N ASP A 85 -14.66 -6.89 -7.61
CA ASP A 85 -15.81 -6.18 -7.04
C ASP A 85 -15.45 -5.16 -5.95
N ILE A 86 -14.15 -4.90 -5.74
CA ILE A 86 -13.68 -3.81 -4.88
C ILE A 86 -13.09 -2.70 -5.75
N GLU A 87 -13.66 -1.49 -5.59
CA GLU A 87 -13.13 -0.29 -6.21
C GLU A 87 -11.71 -0.02 -5.72
N LEU A 88 -10.80 0.13 -6.66
CA LEU A 88 -9.38 0.39 -6.39
C LEU A 88 -9.14 1.67 -5.59
N HIS A 89 -10.06 2.64 -5.70
CA HIS A 89 -10.07 3.84 -4.89
C HIS A 89 -10.29 3.52 -3.39
N ASP A 90 -11.07 2.50 -3.05
CA ASP A 90 -11.31 2.12 -1.65
C ASP A 90 -10.08 1.49 -1.00
N LEU A 91 -9.30 0.73 -1.76
CA LEU A 91 -7.99 0.26 -1.30
C LEU A 91 -7.04 1.43 -1.02
N LEU A 92 -6.98 2.43 -1.91
CA LEU A 92 -6.17 3.63 -1.69
C LEU A 92 -6.61 4.40 -0.44
N ARG A 93 -7.91 4.53 -0.19
CA ARG A 93 -8.46 5.12 1.06
C ARG A 93 -8.03 4.32 2.29
N ALA A 94 -8.07 2.99 2.23
CA ALA A 94 -7.67 2.13 3.33
C ALA A 94 -6.17 2.25 3.64
N LEU A 95 -5.31 2.28 2.60
CA LEU A 95 -3.87 2.51 2.74
C LEU A 95 -3.57 3.91 3.31
N ALA A 96 -4.31 4.92 2.87
CA ALA A 96 -4.23 6.26 3.45
C ALA A 96 -4.63 6.27 4.94
N GLY A 97 -5.67 5.52 5.32
CA GLY A 97 -6.08 5.35 6.71
C GLY A 97 -4.98 4.75 7.59
N VAL A 98 -4.31 3.70 7.10
CA VAL A 98 -3.13 3.13 7.77
C VAL A 98 -2.09 4.22 8.01
N ALA A 99 -1.73 4.98 6.98
CA ALA A 99 -0.72 6.05 7.05
C ALA A 99 -1.04 7.22 8.02
N HIS A 100 -2.27 7.34 8.54
CA HIS A 100 -2.65 8.35 9.52
C HIS A 100 -2.60 7.88 10.97
N VAL A 101 -2.40 6.57 11.21
CA VAL A 101 -2.24 6.03 12.55
C VAL A 101 -0.95 6.58 13.15
N ARG A 102 -1.01 7.09 14.39
CA ARG A 102 0.18 7.59 15.09
C ARG A 102 1.21 6.47 15.26
N PRO A 103 2.51 6.72 14.95
CA PRO A 103 3.54 5.73 15.15
C PRO A 103 3.72 5.35 16.62
N SER A 104 3.96 4.07 16.87
CA SER A 104 4.50 3.55 18.12
C SER A 104 5.81 2.81 17.85
N LYS A 105 6.51 2.32 18.88
CA LYS A 105 7.72 1.50 18.72
C LYS A 105 7.54 0.27 17.80
N SER A 106 6.31 -0.19 17.62
CA SER A 106 5.96 -1.35 16.77
C SER A 106 5.27 -0.96 15.45
N TRP A 107 5.24 0.34 15.12
CA TRP A 107 4.53 0.92 13.99
C TRP A 107 4.75 0.16 12.68
N LYS A 108 6.02 0.03 12.22
CA LYS A 108 6.34 -0.67 10.97
C LYS A 108 5.72 -2.07 10.91
N ARG A 109 5.89 -2.85 11.98
CA ARG A 109 5.35 -4.21 12.07
C ARG A 109 3.82 -4.21 12.02
N SER A 110 3.18 -3.23 12.66
CA SER A 110 1.72 -3.09 12.61
C SER A 110 1.24 -2.68 11.22
N ALA A 111 1.91 -1.73 10.57
CA ALA A 111 1.60 -1.26 9.22
C ALA A 111 1.68 -2.40 8.20
N VAL A 112 2.75 -3.21 8.24
CA VAL A 112 2.86 -4.41 7.39
C VAL A 112 1.67 -5.34 7.58
N ARG A 113 1.31 -5.68 8.82
CA ARG A 113 0.17 -6.58 9.10
C ARG A 113 -1.17 -6.01 8.66
N MET A 114 -1.39 -4.70 8.81
CA MET A 114 -2.62 -4.05 8.36
C MET A 114 -2.72 -4.06 6.83
N ILE A 115 -1.62 -3.78 6.13
CA ILE A 115 -1.60 -3.85 4.67
C ILE A 115 -1.79 -5.30 4.21
N ASP A 116 -1.15 -6.27 4.87
CA ASP A 116 -1.36 -7.70 4.57
C ASP A 116 -2.83 -8.11 4.77
N LEU A 117 -3.50 -7.63 5.82
CA LEU A 117 -4.92 -7.87 6.04
C LEU A 117 -5.77 -7.33 4.89
N LEU A 118 -5.48 -6.11 4.42
CA LEU A 118 -6.18 -5.48 3.30
C LEU A 118 -5.97 -6.27 2.00
N LEU A 119 -4.72 -6.62 1.68
CA LEU A 119 -4.39 -7.39 0.47
C LEU A 119 -4.96 -8.81 0.51
N ASN A 120 -4.94 -9.48 1.65
CA ASN A 120 -5.57 -10.80 1.81
C ASN A 120 -7.10 -10.71 1.67
N GLY A 121 -7.71 -9.59 2.06
CA GLY A 121 -9.14 -9.33 1.85
C GLY A 121 -9.53 -9.21 0.37
N LEU A 122 -8.57 -8.94 -0.52
CA LEU A 122 -8.76 -8.90 -1.97
C LEU A 122 -8.63 -10.27 -2.62
N GLN A 123 -8.05 -11.28 -1.97
CA GLN A 123 -7.85 -12.58 -2.61
C GLN A 123 -9.17 -13.26 -2.96
N VAL A 124 -9.26 -13.83 -4.16
CA VAL A 124 -10.38 -14.68 -4.56
C VAL A 124 -10.43 -15.88 -3.62
N LYS A 125 -11.50 -16.00 -2.84
CA LYS A 125 -11.71 -17.18 -2.02
C LYS A 125 -11.98 -18.38 -2.94
N PRO A 126 -11.31 -19.53 -2.75
CA PRO A 126 -11.70 -20.72 -3.46
C PRO A 126 -13.17 -20.97 -3.16
N LYS A 127 -14.01 -21.10 -4.20
CA LYS A 127 -15.39 -21.58 -4.02
C LYS A 127 -15.27 -22.91 -3.29
N VAL A 128 -15.71 -22.94 -2.03
CA VAL A 128 -15.89 -24.19 -1.31
C VAL A 128 -16.76 -25.02 -2.22
N LYS A 129 -16.23 -26.11 -2.79
CA LYS A 129 -17.03 -27.05 -3.57
C LYS A 129 -18.16 -27.45 -2.64
N ALA A 130 -19.39 -27.04 -3.00
CA ALA A 130 -20.58 -27.48 -2.30
C ALA A 130 -20.48 -29.00 -2.25
N GLY A 131 -20.19 -29.52 -1.05
CA GLY A 131 -20.01 -30.93 -0.82
C GLY A 131 -21.23 -31.65 -1.36
N ALA A 132 -20.95 -32.70 -2.12
CA ALA A 132 -21.91 -33.50 -2.83
C ALA A 132 -23.20 -33.70 -2.04
N GLN A 133 -24.30 -33.37 -2.70
CA GLN A 133 -25.63 -33.81 -2.33
C GLN A 133 -25.63 -35.35 -2.25
N ARG A 134 -25.91 -35.86 -1.03
CA ARG A 134 -26.67 -37.09 -0.71
C ARG A 134 -25.97 -38.46 -0.87
N PRO A 135 -26.45 -39.53 -0.20
CA PRO A 135 -27.86 -39.92 0.00
C PRO A 135 -28.65 -39.17 1.07
#